data_AF-A0AAV0REJ5-F1
#
_entry.id   AF-A0AAV0REJ5-F1
#
_cell.length_a   1.000
_cell.length_b   1.000
_cell.length_c   1.000
_cell.angle_alpha   90.00
_cell.angle_beta   90.00
_cell.angle_gamma   90.00
#
_symmetry.space_group_name_H-M   'P 1'
#
loop_
_entity.id
_entity.type
_entity.pdbx_description
1 polymer ?
#
loop_
_entity_poly.entity_id
_entity_poly.type
_entity_poly.pdbx_seq_one_letter_code
_entity_poly.pdbx_strand_id
1 'polypeptide(L)'
;MREQSMGISYITIANVLGACTTAIDLLEHGMSIHSYIVQKGFGSDEYVQSSLISMYAKCGDIDSSCRIVSSFGVGDNSHPQSPEIYKKLDELKKRIIEAGYVPDTSYALQDTDEEQKEHNLWNHSERLALAFALINTPEGSTLKVFKNLRVCGDCHSVFKFVSGILGRKIILRDAFRFHHFAGGNCSCSDYW
;
A
#
# COMPACT_ATOMS: atom_id res chain seq x y z
N MET A 1 5.50 18.78 43.08
CA MET A 1 4.75 17.72 42.37
C MET A 1 5.08 17.86 40.90
N ARG A 2 5.68 16.85 40.27
CA ARG A 2 5.95 16.89 38.83
C ARG A 2 4.65 16.51 38.12
N GLU A 3 4.03 17.47 37.44
CA GLU A 3 3.01 17.18 36.43
C GLU A 3 3.68 16.34 35.35
N GLN A 4 3.46 15.03 35.38
CA GLN A 4 3.66 14.20 34.21
C GLN A 4 2.51 14.55 33.26
N SER A 5 2.77 15.43 32.30
CA SER A 5 1.89 15.52 31.13
C SER A 5 1.98 14.18 30.41
N MET A 6 0.92 13.37 30.50
CA MET A 6 0.76 12.26 29.58
C MET A 6 0.68 12.87 28.19
N GLY A 7 1.74 12.73 27.39
CA GLY A 7 1.72 13.15 26.00
C GLY A 7 0.51 12.55 25.29
N ILE A 8 -0.12 13.33 24.41
CA ILE A 8 -1.22 12.85 23.56
C ILE A 8 -0.76 11.57 22.85
N SER A 9 -1.51 10.49 23.03
CA SER A 9 -1.21 9.20 22.41
C SER A 9 -1.90 9.06 21.05
N TYR A 10 -1.39 8.17 20.19
CA TYR A 10 -2.04 7.83 18.92
C TYR A 10 -3.48 7.32 19.14
N ILE A 11 -3.76 6.64 20.26
CA ILE A 11 -5.10 6.18 20.65
C ILE A 11 -6.03 7.38 20.89
N THR A 12 -5.54 8.40 21.60
CA THR A 12 -6.30 9.63 21.85
C THR A 12 -6.66 10.32 20.53
N ILE A 13 -5.69 10.43 19.61
CA ILE A 13 -5.90 11.03 18.29
C ILE A 13 -6.92 10.23 17.48
N ALA A 14 -6.77 8.90 17.41
CA ALA A 14 -7.67 8.02 16.68
C ALA A 14 -9.12 8.13 17.17
N ASN A 15 -9.32 8.18 18.49
CA ASN A 15 -10.65 8.34 19.09
C ASN A 15 -11.29 9.69 18.76
N VAL A 16 -10.51 10.77 18.82
CA VAL A 16 -11.00 12.12 18.48
C VAL A 16 -11.39 12.21 17.02
N LEU A 17 -10.55 11.69 16.11
CA LEU A 17 -10.87 11.60 14.68
C LEU A 17 -12.14 10.77 14.43
N GLY A 18 -12.32 9.68 15.18
CA GLY A 18 -13.49 8.81 15.07
C GLY A 18 -14.82 9.50 15.42
N ALA A 19 -14.78 10.60 16.18
CA ALA A 19 -15.96 11.40 16.54
C ALA A 19 -16.38 12.38 15.44
N CYS A 20 -15.46 12.79 14.56
CA CYS A 20 -15.77 13.63 13.41
C CYS A 20 -16.42 12.78 12.32
N THR A 21 -17.73 12.96 12.11
CA THR A 21 -18.51 12.10 11.20
C THR A 21 -19.32 12.88 10.17
N THR A 22 -19.34 14.21 10.28
CA THR A 22 -20.08 15.10 9.37
C THR A 22 -19.18 16.16 8.75
N ALA A 23 -19.63 16.76 7.64
CA ALA A 23 -18.93 17.88 7.02
C ALA A 23 -18.74 19.08 7.99
N ILE A 24 -19.66 19.28 8.94
CA ILE A 24 -19.54 20.33 9.96
C ILE A 24 -18.38 20.02 10.90
N ASP A 25 -18.28 18.79 11.41
CA ASP A 25 -17.18 18.37 12.29
C ASP A 25 -15.82 18.53 11.60
N LEU A 26 -15.76 18.26 10.29
CA LEU A 26 -14.54 18.41 9.50
C LEU A 26 -14.07 19.86 9.47
N LEU A 27 -14.98 20.80 9.23
CA LEU A 27 -14.70 22.23 9.14
C LEU A 27 -14.32 22.83 10.50
N GLU A 28 -15.06 22.47 11.55
CA GLU A 28 -14.86 23.03 12.89
C GLU A 28 -13.66 22.41 13.61
N HIS A 29 -13.44 21.10 13.45
CA HIS A 29 -12.47 20.34 14.24
C HIS A 29 -11.48 19.54 13.37
N GLY A 30 -11.98 18.74 12.42
CA GLY A 30 -11.20 17.73 11.71
C GLY A 30 -9.94 18.27 11.01
N MET A 31 -10.04 19.43 10.35
CA MET A 31 -8.90 20.06 9.68
C MET A 31 -7.82 20.53 10.68
N SER A 32 -8.22 21.06 11.83
CA SER A 32 -7.28 21.47 12.88
C SER A 32 -6.54 20.27 13.49
N ILE A 33 -7.24 19.15 13.67
CA ILE A 33 -6.67 17.90 14.18
C ILE A 33 -5.70 17.30 13.16
N HIS A 34 -6.05 17.29 11.87
CA HIS A 34 -5.13 16.85 10.82
C HIS A 34 -3.87 17.74 10.78
N SER A 35 -4.01 19.06 10.85
CA SER A 35 -2.86 19.97 10.93
C SER A 35 -1.95 19.64 12.12
N TYR A 36 -2.54 19.36 13.29
CA TYR A 36 -1.80 18.94 14.48
C TYR A 36 -1.05 17.61 14.25
N ILE A 37 -1.70 16.62 13.64
CA ILE A 37 -1.10 15.31 13.30
C ILE A 37 0.14 15.47 12.43
N VAL A 38 0.05 16.30 11.39
CA VAL A 38 1.17 16.59 10.49
C VAL A 38 2.29 17.29 11.25
N GLN A 39 1.98 18.34 12.00
CA GLN A 39 2.97 19.13 12.73
C GLN A 39 3.70 18.35 13.82
N LYS A 40 3.03 17.40 14.47
CA LYS A 40 3.60 16.56 15.53
C LYS A 40 4.19 15.24 15.02
N GLY A 41 4.14 14.99 13.71
CA GLY A 41 4.73 13.81 13.10
C GLY A 41 3.95 12.51 13.34
N PHE A 42 2.67 12.59 13.73
CA PHE A 42 1.79 11.42 13.85
C PHE A 42 1.30 10.90 12.50
N GLY A 43 1.53 11.65 11.42
CA GLY A 43 1.09 11.25 10.07
C GLY A 43 1.74 9.97 9.53
N SER A 44 2.79 9.46 10.17
CA SER A 44 3.41 8.16 9.83
C SER A 44 2.83 6.98 10.62
N ASP A 45 1.99 7.23 11.63
CA ASP A 45 1.34 6.18 12.42
C ASP A 45 0.13 5.63 11.68
N GLU A 46 0.09 4.31 11.52
CA GLU A 46 -0.92 3.62 10.71
C GLU A 46 -2.33 3.69 11.32
N TYR A 47 -2.42 3.69 12.65
CA TYR A 47 -3.72 3.82 13.31
C TYR A 47 -4.25 5.23 13.10
N VAL A 48 -3.39 6.24 13.21
CA VAL A 48 -3.75 7.63 12.94
C VAL A 48 -4.12 7.84 11.47
N GLN A 49 -3.37 7.28 10.52
CA GLN A 49 -3.69 7.32 9.09
C GLN A 49 -5.04 6.66 8.81
N SER A 50 -5.29 5.46 9.36
CA SER A 50 -6.57 4.75 9.21
C SER A 50 -7.75 5.57 9.75
N SER A 51 -7.57 6.20 10.92
CA SER A 51 -8.58 7.09 11.50
C SER A 51 -8.79 8.35 10.66
N LEU A 52 -7.74 8.95 10.08
CA LEU A 52 -7.86 10.10 9.19
C LEU A 52 -8.62 9.77 7.90
N ILE A 53 -8.31 8.63 7.27
CA ILE A 53 -9.04 8.12 6.10
C ILE A 53 -10.53 7.97 6.45
N SER A 54 -10.83 7.29 7.57
CA SER A 54 -12.21 7.07 8.00
C SER A 54 -12.94 8.38 8.29
N MET A 55 -12.27 9.33 8.93
CA MET A 55 -12.82 10.66 9.21
C MET A 55 -13.16 11.39 7.92
N TYR A 56 -12.20 11.52 7.00
CA TYR A 56 -12.43 12.21 5.72
C TYR A 56 -13.56 11.56 4.91
N ALA A 57 -13.56 10.23 4.82
CA ALA A 57 -14.59 9.48 4.12
C ALA A 57 -15.98 9.66 4.73
N LYS A 58 -16.12 9.60 6.06
CA LYS A 58 -17.41 9.82 6.75
C LYS A 58 -17.91 11.25 6.59
N CYS A 59 -17.01 12.22 6.62
CA CYS A 59 -17.34 13.63 6.43
C CYS A 59 -17.64 14.01 4.97
N GLY A 60 -17.50 13.08 4.02
CA GLY A 60 -17.81 13.26 2.60
C GLY A 60 -16.69 13.84 1.74
N ASP A 61 -15.48 14.06 2.29
CA ASP A 61 -14.31 14.53 1.55
C ASP A 61 -13.46 13.33 1.11
N ILE A 62 -13.93 12.67 0.04
CA ILE A 62 -13.28 11.48 -0.52
C ILE A 62 -11.91 11.81 -1.09
N ASP A 63 -11.72 13.01 -1.66
CA ASP A 63 -10.45 13.42 -2.26
C ASP A 63 -9.34 13.48 -1.22
N SER A 64 -9.59 14.06 -0.05
CA SER A 64 -8.62 14.09 1.05
C SER A 64 -8.39 12.70 1.65
N SER A 65 -9.42 11.85 1.74
CA SER A 65 -9.27 10.44 2.11
C SER A 65 -8.32 9.71 1.16
N CYS A 66 -8.51 9.85 -0.15
CA CYS A 66 -7.67 9.24 -1.19
C CYS A 66 -6.26 9.84 -1.26
N ARG A 67 -6.04 11.07 -0.78
CA ARG A 67 -4.68 11.62 -0.67
C ARG A 67 -3.83 10.94 0.41
N ILE A 68 -4.47 10.29 1.39
CA ILE A 68 -3.77 9.53 2.43
C ILE A 68 -3.39 8.12 1.91
N VAL A 69 -4.14 7.59 0.94
CA VAL A 69 -3.91 6.24 0.36
C VAL A 69 -3.94 6.24 -1.15
N SER A 70 -2.86 5.80 -1.79
CA SER A 70 -2.84 5.58 -3.24
C SER A 70 -3.50 4.26 -3.59
N SER A 71 -4.54 4.31 -4.42
CA SER A 71 -5.22 3.15 -4.98
C SER A 71 -4.82 2.94 -6.44
N PHE A 72 -4.74 1.69 -6.88
CA PHE A 72 -4.38 1.32 -8.24
C PHE A 72 -5.36 0.30 -8.81
N GLY A 73 -5.87 0.57 -10.01
CA GLY A 73 -6.56 -0.42 -10.86
C GLY A 73 -5.58 -1.26 -11.68
N VAL A 74 -6.10 -2.27 -12.40
CA VAL A 74 -5.31 -2.98 -13.42
C VAL A 74 -5.00 -2.00 -14.56
N GLY A 75 -3.72 -1.87 -14.92
CA GLY A 75 -3.28 -0.96 -15.98
C GLY A 75 -3.53 0.53 -15.68
N ASP A 76 -3.62 0.90 -14.41
CA ASP A 76 -3.93 2.26 -14.01
C ASP A 76 -2.81 3.25 -14.37
N ASN A 77 -3.19 4.29 -15.10
CA ASN A 77 -2.33 5.38 -15.55
C ASN A 77 -2.83 6.76 -15.08
N SER A 78 -3.80 6.79 -14.16
CA SER A 78 -4.40 8.04 -13.66
C SER A 78 -3.52 8.74 -12.62
N HIS A 79 -2.59 8.01 -12.01
CA HIS A 79 -1.73 8.55 -10.97
C HIS A 79 -0.68 9.51 -11.55
N PRO A 80 -0.40 10.68 -10.93
CA PRO A 80 0.60 11.63 -11.44
C PRO A 80 2.00 11.05 -11.63
N GLN A 81 2.38 10.10 -10.77
CA GLN A 81 3.67 9.37 -10.85
C GLN A 81 3.61 8.09 -11.71
N SER A 82 2.59 7.90 -12.56
CA SER A 82 2.49 6.70 -13.41
C SER A 82 3.77 6.44 -14.23
N PRO A 83 4.41 7.43 -14.88
CA PRO A 83 5.65 7.21 -15.63
C PRO A 83 6.77 6.59 -14.78
N GLU A 84 6.95 7.07 -13.54
CA GLU A 84 7.95 6.56 -12.61
C GLU A 84 7.60 5.16 -12.09
N ILE A 85 6.32 4.88 -11.84
CA ILE A 85 5.81 3.58 -11.41
C ILE A 85 6.12 2.52 -12.48
N TYR A 86 5.78 2.78 -13.74
CA TYR A 86 6.03 1.85 -14.85
C TYR A 86 7.53 1.66 -15.10
N LYS A 87 8.32 2.74 -15.06
CA LYS A 87 9.79 2.63 -15.12
C LYS A 87 10.33 1.73 -14.01
N LYS A 88 9.80 1.86 -12.79
CA LYS A 88 10.22 1.02 -11.66
C LYS A 88 9.82 -0.45 -11.86
N LEU A 89 8.66 -0.71 -12.44
CA LEU A 89 8.25 -2.07 -12.80
C LEU A 89 9.19 -2.70 -13.81
N ASP A 90 9.62 -1.98 -14.83
CA ASP A 90 10.58 -2.49 -15.82
C ASP A 90 11.95 -2.82 -15.18
N GLU A 91 12.42 -1.97 -14.26
CA GLU A 91 13.63 -2.24 -13.48
C GLU A 91 13.48 -3.51 -12.62
N LEU A 92 12.35 -3.66 -11.93
CA LEU A 92 12.08 -4.83 -11.11
C LEU A 92 11.97 -6.10 -11.96
N LYS A 93 11.26 -6.04 -13.10
CA LYS A 93 11.11 -7.15 -14.05
C LYS A 93 12.47 -7.74 -14.43
N LYS A 94 13.40 -6.88 -14.87
CA LYS A 94 14.76 -7.31 -15.26
C LYS A 94 15.46 -8.02 -14.10
N ARG A 95 15.45 -7.41 -12.92
CA ARG A 95 16.15 -7.95 -11.73
C ARG A 95 15.60 -9.27 -11.25
N ILE A 96 14.27 -9.44 -11.22
CA ILE A 96 13.68 -10.69 -10.75
C ILE A 96 13.88 -11.82 -11.76
N ILE A 97 13.81 -11.53 -13.08
CA ILE A 97 14.11 -12.52 -14.13
C ILE A 97 15.56 -12.99 -14.04
N GLU A 98 16.51 -12.07 -13.86
CA GLU A 98 17.93 -12.41 -13.63
C GLU A 98 18.13 -13.27 -12.36
N ALA A 99 17.26 -13.11 -11.36
CA ALA A 99 17.26 -13.93 -10.14
C ALA A 99 16.52 -15.27 -10.29
N GLY A 100 15.98 -15.58 -11.48
CA GLY A 100 15.33 -16.87 -11.78
C GLY A 100 13.80 -16.86 -11.68
N TYR A 101 13.15 -15.70 -11.62
CA TYR A 101 11.69 -15.62 -11.74
C TYR A 101 11.24 -16.00 -13.16
N VAL A 102 10.22 -16.86 -13.23
CA VAL A 102 9.53 -17.24 -14.47
C VAL A 102 8.05 -16.86 -14.32
N PRO A 103 7.49 -16.04 -15.22
CA PRO A 103 6.08 -15.69 -15.19
C PRO A 103 5.18 -16.92 -15.34
N ASP A 104 4.12 -16.97 -14.52
CA ASP A 104 3.07 -17.97 -14.67
C ASP A 104 1.86 -17.36 -15.40
N THR A 105 1.82 -17.56 -16.72
CA THR A 105 0.80 -17.01 -17.61
C THR A 105 -0.58 -17.63 -17.42
N SER A 106 -0.72 -18.71 -16.64
CA SER A 106 -2.02 -19.29 -16.30
C SER A 106 -2.90 -18.33 -15.48
N TYR A 107 -2.30 -17.32 -14.84
CA TYR A 107 -2.99 -16.27 -14.10
C TYR A 107 -3.39 -15.06 -14.96
N ALA A 108 -3.06 -15.05 -16.26
CA ALA A 108 -3.54 -14.04 -17.18
C ALA A 108 -4.99 -14.36 -17.60
N LEU A 109 -5.93 -13.50 -17.24
CA LEU A 109 -7.37 -13.73 -17.45
C LEU A 109 -7.82 -13.71 -18.93
N GLN A 110 -6.96 -13.25 -19.84
CA GLN A 110 -7.28 -13.11 -21.26
C GLN A 110 -6.63 -14.22 -22.08
N ASP A 111 -7.42 -14.84 -22.97
CA ASP A 111 -6.92 -15.83 -23.93
C ASP A 111 -6.26 -15.11 -25.12
N THR A 112 -5.07 -14.56 -24.86
CA THR A 112 -4.21 -13.91 -25.85
C THR A 112 -2.94 -14.73 -26.08
N ASP A 113 -2.09 -14.30 -27.00
CA ASP A 113 -0.74 -14.84 -27.10
C ASP A 113 0.05 -14.69 -25.79
N GLU A 114 1.08 -15.51 -25.63
CA GLU A 114 1.86 -15.60 -24.39
C GLU A 114 2.62 -14.30 -24.05
N GLU A 115 3.03 -13.53 -25.08
CA GLU A 115 3.70 -12.24 -24.89
C GLU A 115 2.74 -11.21 -24.28
N GLN A 116 1.51 -11.16 -24.79
CA GLN A 116 0.44 -10.32 -24.28
C GLN A 116 -0.03 -10.77 -22.89
N LYS A 117 -0.06 -12.08 -22.61
CA LYS A 117 -0.36 -12.62 -21.27
C LYS A 117 0.68 -12.17 -20.25
N GLU A 118 1.97 -12.27 -20.58
CA GLU A 118 3.04 -11.75 -19.73
C GLU A 118 2.89 -10.25 -19.49
N HIS A 119 2.64 -9.46 -20.55
CA HIS A 119 2.42 -8.02 -20.43
C HIS A 119 1.28 -7.71 -19.46
N ASN A 120 0.17 -8.45 -19.56
CA ASN A 120 -1.00 -8.29 -18.70
C ASN A 120 -0.69 -8.57 -17.22
N LEU A 121 0.13 -9.57 -16.91
CA LEU A 121 0.57 -9.85 -15.53
C LEU A 121 1.31 -8.64 -14.93
N TRP A 122 2.14 -7.95 -15.72
CA TRP A 122 2.86 -6.76 -15.27
C TRP A 122 1.97 -5.53 -15.04
N ASN A 123 0.75 -5.55 -15.56
CA ASN A 123 -0.27 -4.53 -15.34
C ASN A 123 -1.19 -4.81 -14.14
N HIS A 124 -0.95 -5.89 -13.38
CA HIS A 124 -1.70 -6.14 -12.15
C HIS A 124 -1.53 -5.01 -11.13
N SER A 125 -2.64 -4.60 -10.51
CA SER A 125 -2.69 -3.52 -9.51
C SER A 125 -1.72 -3.73 -8.34
N GLU A 126 -1.45 -4.98 -7.95
CA GLU A 126 -0.54 -5.35 -6.87
C GLU A 126 0.89 -4.94 -7.19
N ARG A 127 1.28 -5.06 -8.46
CA ARG A 127 2.61 -4.68 -8.93
C ARG A 127 2.75 -3.18 -9.01
N LEU A 128 1.72 -2.48 -9.51
CA LEU A 128 1.67 -1.02 -9.51
C LEU A 128 1.78 -0.46 -8.09
N ALA A 129 1.01 -1.00 -7.14
CA ALA A 129 1.07 -0.63 -5.74
C ALA A 129 2.44 -0.91 -5.12
N LEU A 130 3.06 -2.07 -5.43
CA LEU A 130 4.40 -2.40 -4.97
C LEU A 130 5.46 -1.42 -5.49
N ALA A 131 5.43 -1.11 -6.78
CA ALA A 131 6.35 -0.18 -7.41
C ALA A 131 6.19 1.24 -6.85
N PHE A 132 4.95 1.73 -6.72
CA PHE A 132 4.66 3.00 -6.07
C PHE A 132 5.18 3.05 -4.64
N ALA A 133 4.93 2.00 -3.85
CA ALA A 133 5.39 1.94 -2.47
C ALA A 133 6.93 1.92 -2.38
N LEU A 134 7.62 1.25 -3.32
CA LEU A 134 9.09 1.26 -3.38
C LEU A 134 9.66 2.63 -3.71
N ILE A 135 9.00 3.42 -4.56
CA ILE A 135 9.45 4.78 -4.94
C ILE A 135 9.26 5.76 -3.78
N ASN A 136 8.11 5.67 -3.09
CA ASN A 136 7.68 6.69 -2.14
C ASN A 136 7.97 6.33 -0.67
N THR A 137 8.71 5.25 -0.40
CA THR A 137 9.11 4.89 0.96
C THR A 137 10.63 4.74 1.08
N PRO A 138 11.22 5.16 2.22
CA PRO A 138 12.66 5.06 2.44
C PRO A 138 13.18 3.63 2.30
N GLU A 139 14.41 3.47 1.80
CA GLU A 139 15.06 2.18 1.76
C GLU A 139 15.12 1.52 3.14
N GLY A 140 14.94 0.20 3.19
CA GLY A 140 14.92 -0.57 4.44
C GLY A 140 13.61 -0.48 5.24
N SER A 141 12.70 0.45 4.95
CA SER A 141 11.40 0.48 5.62
C SER A 141 10.49 -0.67 5.19
N THR A 142 9.53 -1.04 6.04
CA THR A 142 8.57 -2.10 5.72
C THR A 142 7.52 -1.58 4.75
N LEU A 143 7.33 -2.27 3.63
CA LEU A 143 6.28 -1.94 2.66
C LEU A 143 4.95 -2.53 3.12
N LYS A 144 3.87 -1.79 2.91
CA LYS A 144 2.50 -2.23 3.21
C LYS A 144 1.65 -2.07 1.97
N VAL A 145 1.05 -3.16 1.53
CA VAL A 145 0.18 -3.20 0.36
C VAL A 145 -1.13 -3.86 0.76
N PHE A 146 -2.25 -3.27 0.38
CA PHE A 146 -3.58 -3.78 0.67
C PHE A 146 -4.29 -4.08 -0.64
N LYS A 147 -4.78 -5.30 -0.79
CA LYS A 147 -5.56 -5.77 -1.93
C LYS A 147 -6.94 -6.20 -1.44
N ASN A 148 -7.97 -5.77 -2.16
CA ASN A 148 -9.36 -6.10 -1.82
C ASN A 148 -9.78 -7.51 -2.28
N LEU A 149 -9.04 -8.09 -3.23
CA LEU A 149 -9.22 -9.45 -3.74
C LEU A 149 -8.08 -10.35 -3.25
N ARG A 150 -8.16 -11.66 -3.49
CA ARG A 150 -7.00 -12.56 -3.32
C ARG A 150 -5.90 -12.10 -4.28
N VAL A 151 -4.68 -11.89 -3.76
CA VAL A 151 -3.49 -11.69 -4.62
C VAL A 151 -3.39 -12.88 -5.57
N CYS A 152 -2.97 -12.79 -6.84
CA CYS A 152 -2.76 -14.00 -7.66
C CYS A 152 -1.44 -14.73 -7.30
N GLY A 153 -1.31 -16.01 -7.66
CA GLY A 153 -0.12 -16.81 -7.34
C GLY A 153 1.16 -16.24 -7.96
N ASP A 154 1.08 -15.71 -9.18
CA ASP A 154 2.19 -15.06 -9.85
C ASP A 154 2.61 -13.73 -9.18
N CYS A 155 1.66 -12.87 -8.81
CA CYS A 155 1.96 -11.67 -8.01
C CYS A 155 2.58 -12.05 -6.66
N HIS A 156 2.07 -13.09 -6.00
CA HIS A 156 2.66 -13.59 -4.75
C HIS A 156 4.13 -13.98 -4.93
N SER A 157 4.46 -14.68 -6.01
CA SER A 157 5.85 -15.02 -6.37
C SER A 157 6.71 -13.78 -6.60
N VAL A 158 6.21 -12.77 -7.34
CA VAL A 158 6.94 -11.50 -7.53
C VAL A 158 7.26 -10.84 -6.20
N PHE A 159 6.31 -10.79 -5.25
CA PHE A 159 6.55 -10.20 -3.93
C PHE A 159 7.64 -10.95 -3.15
N LYS A 160 7.73 -12.29 -3.26
CA LYS A 160 8.85 -13.08 -2.72
C LYS A 160 10.17 -12.63 -3.32
N PHE A 161 10.30 -12.65 -4.65
CA PHE A 161 11.54 -12.26 -5.33
C PHE A 161 11.97 -10.83 -4.97
N VAL A 162 11.04 -9.88 -5.01
CA VAL A 162 11.32 -8.47 -4.67
C VAL A 162 11.77 -8.34 -3.22
N SER A 163 11.12 -9.02 -2.27
CA SER A 163 11.55 -9.02 -0.87
C SER A 163 12.96 -9.60 -0.69
N GLY A 164 13.30 -10.67 -1.42
CA GLY A 164 14.63 -11.29 -1.38
C GLY A 164 15.72 -10.40 -1.97
N ILE A 165 15.50 -9.87 -3.18
CA ILE A 165 16.49 -9.07 -3.92
C ILE A 165 16.74 -7.72 -3.27
N LEU A 166 15.70 -7.09 -2.73
CA LEU A 166 15.81 -5.76 -2.11
C LEU A 166 16.09 -5.82 -0.61
N GLY A 167 16.02 -7.00 0.02
CA GLY A 167 16.13 -7.16 1.46
C GLY A 167 15.05 -6.42 2.26
N ARG A 168 13.93 -6.05 1.63
CA ARG A 168 12.83 -5.30 2.27
C ARG A 168 11.75 -6.25 2.76
N LYS A 169 11.24 -5.98 3.96
CA LYS A 169 10.04 -6.63 4.49
C LYS A 169 8.81 -6.05 3.79
N ILE A 170 7.90 -6.92 3.36
CA ILE A 170 6.64 -6.51 2.73
C ILE A 170 5.49 -7.19 3.45
N ILE A 171 4.50 -6.41 3.86
CA ILE A 171 3.24 -6.90 4.41
C ILE A 171 2.18 -6.66 3.34
N LEU A 172 1.68 -7.73 2.74
CA LEU A 172 0.57 -7.69 1.81
C LEU A 172 -0.66 -8.26 2.49
N ARG A 173 -1.71 -7.46 2.62
CA ARG A 173 -3.02 -7.93 3.08
C ARG A 173 -3.91 -8.15 1.88
N ASP A 174 -4.44 -9.35 1.72
CA ASP A 174 -5.47 -9.65 0.72
C ASP A 174 -6.84 -9.90 1.38
N ALA A 175 -7.84 -10.34 0.60
CA ALA A 175 -9.18 -10.62 1.10
C ALA A 175 -9.24 -11.70 2.20
N PHE A 176 -8.27 -12.61 2.24
CA PHE A 176 -8.29 -13.81 3.06
C PHE A 176 -7.29 -13.77 4.22
N ARG A 177 -6.13 -13.14 4.04
CA ARG A 177 -5.04 -13.20 5.04
C ARG A 177 -3.99 -12.09 4.86
N PHE A 178 -3.04 -12.10 5.78
CA PHE A 178 -1.79 -11.35 5.68
C PHE A 178 -0.67 -12.26 5.18
N HIS A 179 0.07 -11.76 4.20
CA HIS A 179 1.28 -12.34 3.65
C HIS A 179 2.46 -11.49 4.12
N HIS A 180 3.36 -12.08 4.91
CA HIS A 180 4.58 -11.41 5.36
C HIS A 180 5.74 -11.94 4.54
N PHE A 181 6.24 -11.09 3.64
CA PHE A 181 7.41 -11.40 2.81
C PHE A 181 8.69 -10.89 3.48
N ALA A 182 9.67 -11.77 3.64
CA ALA A 182 10.99 -11.44 4.13
C ALA A 182 12.04 -12.39 3.53
N GLY A 183 13.09 -11.83 2.94
CA GLY A 183 14.25 -12.60 2.46
C GLY A 183 13.89 -13.68 1.43
N GLY A 184 12.92 -13.40 0.55
CA GLY A 184 12.49 -14.36 -0.48
C GLY A 184 11.38 -15.33 -0.06
N ASN A 185 10.96 -15.30 1.21
CA ASN A 185 9.96 -16.22 1.75
C ASN A 185 8.68 -15.49 2.15
N CYS A 186 7.55 -16.20 2.15
CA CYS A 186 6.27 -15.72 2.64
C CYS A 186 5.79 -16.54 3.84
N SER A 187 5.14 -15.90 4.81
CA SER A 187 4.53 -16.56 5.97
C SER A 187 3.46 -17.61 5.63
N CYS A 188 2.89 -17.61 4.42
CA CYS A 188 1.90 -18.60 4.00
C CYS A 188 2.50 -19.96 3.58
N SER A 189 3.83 -20.07 3.50
CA SER A 189 4.53 -21.28 3.03
C SER A 189 4.02 -21.81 1.68
N ASP A 190 3.68 -20.89 0.76
CA ASP A 190 3.13 -21.16 -0.57
C ASP A 190 1.77 -21.88 -0.60
N TYR A 191 1.11 -22.00 0.56
CA TYR A 191 -0.33 -22.30 0.64
C TYR A 191 -1.12 -21.01 0.37
N TRP A 192 -0.96 -20.52 -0.86
CA TRP A 192 -1.63 -19.35 -1.42
C TRP A 192 -3.11 -19.59 -1.58
#